data_AF-A0A941F7S9-F1
#
_entry.id   AF-A0A941F7S9-F1
#
_cell.length_a   1.000
_cell.length_b   1.000
_cell.length_c   1.000
_cell.angle_alpha   90.00
_cell.angle_beta   90.00
_cell.angle_gamma   90.00
#
_symmetry.space_group_name_H-M   'P 1'
#
loop_
_entity.id
_entity.type
_entity.pdbx_description
1 polymer ?
#
loop_
_entity_poly.entity_id
_entity_poly.type
_entity_poly.pdbx_seq_one_letter_code
_entity_poly.pdbx_strand_id
1 'polypeptide(L)'
;MRKNLFINYLSIAVLAMTCVCCGSGKSLVHNESIQDIAVAKLGESVVVELNDLKSLALCYVIDKPSMEMPGNNLRFSVYDVLERKWLYSEQKYNATVEWQSSTILVIHSKPGMISNDPNTNEKMIDYKVDIQDYKK
;
A
#
# COMPACT_ATOMS: atom_id res chain seq x y z
N MET A 1 -82.44 13.81 -32.96
CA MET A 1 -82.50 12.34 -32.78
C MET A 1 -81.54 11.68 -33.77
N ARG A 2 -80.76 10.70 -33.30
CA ARG A 2 -79.72 9.92 -34.02
C ARG A 2 -78.36 10.61 -34.11
N LYS A 3 -77.22 9.99 -33.79
CA LYS A 3 -76.85 8.79 -33.02
C LYS A 3 -75.33 8.93 -32.89
N ASN A 4 -74.79 8.83 -31.68
CA ASN A 4 -73.37 8.61 -31.45
C ASN A 4 -72.97 7.31 -32.13
N LEU A 5 -71.90 7.33 -32.93
CA LEU A 5 -71.25 6.11 -33.42
C LEU A 5 -69.73 6.33 -33.39
N PHE A 6 -69.18 5.96 -32.24
CA PHE A 6 -67.89 5.33 -32.00
C PHE A 6 -66.99 5.15 -33.24
N ILE A 7 -65.96 5.98 -33.36
CA ILE A 7 -64.76 5.68 -34.14
C ILE A 7 -63.54 6.22 -33.41
N ASN A 8 -62.69 5.30 -32.98
CA ASN A 8 -61.21 5.33 -32.96
C ASN A 8 -60.71 4.50 -31.78
N TYR A 9 -60.31 3.25 -32.01
CA TYR A 9 -58.93 2.91 -32.42
C TYR A 9 -57.90 3.68 -31.61
N LEU A 10 -57.34 3.03 -30.58
CA LEU A 10 -55.96 2.56 -30.63
C LEU A 10 -55.70 1.79 -29.34
N SER A 11 -55.84 0.47 -29.40
CA SER A 11 -55.49 -0.42 -28.30
C SER A 11 -54.03 -0.20 -27.93
N ILE A 12 -53.84 0.08 -26.64
CA ILE A 12 -52.60 0.40 -25.96
C ILE A 12 -51.64 -0.79 -26.10
N ALA A 13 -50.79 -0.75 -27.12
CA ALA A 13 -49.66 -1.65 -27.30
C ALA A 13 -48.38 -0.88 -26.93
N VAL A 14 -48.16 -0.65 -25.64
CA VAL A 14 -46.83 -0.27 -25.12
C VAL A 14 -46.63 -0.98 -23.78
N LEU A 15 -46.44 -2.30 -23.85
CA LEU A 15 -45.70 -2.99 -22.79
C LEU A 15 -44.21 -2.78 -23.10
N ALA A 16 -43.74 -1.55 -22.85
CA ALA A 16 -42.34 -1.21 -22.91
C ALA A 16 -41.63 -1.97 -21.78
N MET A 17 -41.09 -3.10 -22.19
CA MET A 17 -39.95 -3.83 -21.67
C MET A 17 -38.89 -2.87 -21.11
N THR A 18 -39.10 -2.38 -19.89
CA THR A 18 -38.06 -1.78 -19.06
C THR A 18 -37.46 -2.92 -18.25
N CYS A 19 -36.68 -3.73 -18.97
CA CYS A 19 -35.59 -4.46 -18.37
C CYS A 19 -34.63 -3.39 -17.84
N VAL A 20 -34.86 -2.95 -16.60
CA VAL A 20 -33.82 -2.28 -15.83
C VAL A 20 -32.80 -3.37 -15.54
N CYS A 21 -31.95 -3.63 -16.53
CA CYS A 21 -30.61 -4.11 -16.24
C CYS A 21 -30.06 -3.07 -15.28
N CYS A 22 -30.04 -3.42 -13.99
CA CYS A 22 -29.06 -2.89 -13.07
C CYS A 22 -27.70 -3.21 -13.69
N GLY A 23 -27.25 -2.33 -14.59
CA GLY A 23 -25.85 -2.13 -14.82
C GLY A 23 -25.34 -1.66 -13.49
N SER A 24 -24.89 -2.61 -12.68
CA SER A 24 -24.02 -2.36 -11.55
C SER A 24 -22.91 -1.48 -12.11
N GLY A 25 -23.05 -0.18 -11.90
CA GLY A 25 -22.10 0.80 -12.33
C GLY A 25 -20.76 0.30 -11.87
N LYS A 26 -19.82 0.17 -12.80
CA LYS A 26 -18.41 0.02 -12.49
C LYS A 26 -18.03 1.24 -11.66
N SER A 27 -18.13 1.11 -10.35
CA SER A 27 -17.37 1.88 -9.39
C SER A 27 -16.58 0.88 -8.55
N LEU A 28 -15.77 0.07 -9.23
CA LEU A 28 -14.56 -0.48 -8.64
C LEU A 28 -13.58 0.69 -8.47
N VAL A 29 -13.87 1.59 -7.53
CA VAL A 29 -12.77 2.18 -6.78
C VAL A 29 -12.24 1.02 -5.96
N HIS A 30 -11.34 0.25 -6.57
CA HIS A 30 -10.62 -0.80 -5.88
C HIS A 30 -9.85 -0.06 -4.79
N ASN A 31 -10.35 -0.14 -3.54
CA ASN A 31 -9.55 0.25 -2.38
C ASN A 31 -8.45 -0.80 -2.28
N GLU A 32 -7.41 -0.63 -3.08
CA GLU A 32 -6.21 -1.45 -3.02
C GLU A 32 -5.71 -1.42 -1.59
N SER A 33 -5.46 -2.61 -1.03
CA SER A 33 -4.90 -2.67 0.30
C SER A 33 -3.47 -2.12 0.27
N ILE A 34 -2.98 -1.60 1.39
CA ILE A 34 -1.58 -1.14 1.49
C ILE A 34 -0.62 -2.30 1.15
N GLN A 35 -1.02 -3.54 1.45
CA GLN A 35 -0.29 -4.74 1.08
C GLN A 35 -0.15 -4.87 -0.45
N ASP A 36 -1.24 -4.69 -1.21
CA ASP A 36 -1.21 -4.78 -2.67
C ASP A 36 -0.35 -3.67 -3.28
N ILE A 37 -0.49 -2.44 -2.76
CA ILE A 37 0.31 -1.28 -3.13
C ILE A 37 1.80 -1.54 -2.87
N ALA A 38 2.13 -2.15 -1.73
CA ALA A 38 3.49 -2.51 -1.35
C ALA A 38 4.06 -3.63 -2.24
N VAL A 39 3.27 -4.65 -2.55
CA VAL A 39 3.67 -5.76 -3.43
C VAL A 39 3.98 -5.24 -4.84
N ALA A 40 3.16 -4.33 -5.36
CA ALA A 40 3.36 -3.72 -6.67
C ALA A 40 4.69 -2.93 -6.76
N LYS A 41 5.16 -2.34 -5.64
CA LYS A 41 6.40 -1.55 -5.59
C LYS A 41 7.65 -2.38 -5.27
N LEU A 42 7.56 -3.26 -4.27
CA LEU A 42 8.73 -3.94 -3.69
C LEU A 42 8.85 -5.41 -4.11
N GLY A 43 7.79 -5.97 -4.68
CA GLY A 43 7.69 -7.38 -5.07
C GLY A 43 7.00 -8.22 -3.99
N GLU A 44 7.05 -9.53 -4.19
CA GLU A 44 6.45 -10.49 -3.26
C GLU A 44 7.15 -10.52 -1.89
N SER A 45 6.48 -11.09 -0.88
CA SER A 45 6.99 -11.23 0.49
C SER A 45 7.26 -9.92 1.25
N VAL A 46 6.68 -8.80 0.79
CA VAL A 46 6.75 -7.54 1.51
C VAL A 46 5.99 -7.61 2.84
N VAL A 47 6.64 -7.12 3.89
CA VAL A 47 6.02 -6.90 5.20
C VAL A 47 5.55 -5.45 5.26
N VAL A 48 4.35 -5.25 5.80
CA VAL A 48 3.77 -3.92 6.01
C VAL A 48 3.53 -3.71 7.50
N GLU A 49 4.13 -2.65 8.03
CA GLU A 49 4.01 -2.25 9.43
C GLU A 49 3.49 -0.81 9.52
N LEU A 50 2.31 -0.63 10.10
CA LEU A 50 1.76 0.69 10.36
C LEU A 50 2.43 1.31 11.60
N ASN A 51 2.68 2.62 11.55
CA ASN A 51 3.06 3.37 12.74
C ASN A 51 1.90 3.39 13.76
N ASP A 52 2.17 3.85 14.99
CA ASP A 52 1.16 3.90 16.07
C ASP A 52 -0.11 4.64 15.69
N LEU A 53 0.01 5.70 14.87
CA LEU A 53 -1.12 6.53 14.42
C LEU A 53 -1.83 5.96 13.20
N LYS A 54 -1.34 4.86 12.61
CA LYS A 54 -1.80 4.25 11.36
C LYS A 54 -1.85 5.21 10.17
N SER A 55 -1.09 6.30 10.25
CA SER A 55 -1.01 7.35 9.24
C SER A 55 0.11 7.08 8.22
N LEU A 56 1.10 6.28 8.61
CA LEU A 56 2.25 5.90 7.80
C LEU A 56 2.38 4.38 7.80
N ALA A 57 2.76 3.82 6.66
CA ALA A 57 3.11 2.40 6.54
C ALA A 57 4.58 2.26 6.14
N LEU A 58 5.33 1.49 6.93
CA LEU A 58 6.66 0.99 6.57
C LEU A 58 6.47 -0.31 5.81
N CYS A 59 6.91 -0.34 4.55
CA CYS A 59 6.85 -1.51 3.69
C CYS A 59 8.28 -1.98 3.43
N TYR A 60 8.60 -3.25 3.71
CA TYR A 60 9.97 -3.75 3.54
C TYR A 60 10.06 -5.21 3.11
N VAL A 61 11.12 -5.52 2.38
CA VAL A 61 11.53 -6.87 1.98
C VAL A 61 12.97 -7.08 2.44
N ILE A 62 13.24 -8.27 2.99
CA ILE A 62 14.59 -8.71 3.31
C ILE A 62 14.93 -9.86 2.37
N ASP A 63 15.78 -9.59 1.39
CA ASP A 63 16.25 -10.63 0.48
C ASP A 63 17.13 -11.60 1.27
N LYS A 64 16.89 -12.91 1.08
CA LYS A 64 17.63 -13.96 1.80
C LYS A 64 19.12 -13.92 1.42
N PRO A 65 20.03 -14.14 2.39
CA PRO A 65 21.45 -14.29 2.08
C PRO A 65 21.68 -15.39 1.04
N SER A 66 22.60 -15.15 0.11
CA SER A 66 23.07 -16.13 -0.86
C SER A 66 24.58 -16.35 -0.67
N MET A 67 25.15 -17.37 -1.33
CA MET A 67 26.61 -17.56 -1.31
C MET A 67 27.35 -16.35 -1.91
N GLU A 68 26.74 -15.63 -2.85
CA GLU A 68 27.30 -14.44 -3.49
C GLU A 68 27.08 -13.17 -2.65
N MET A 69 26.02 -13.14 -1.85
CA MET A 69 25.65 -12.03 -0.97
C MET A 69 25.35 -12.58 0.43
N PRO A 70 26.38 -12.81 1.27
CA PRO A 70 26.24 -13.50 2.56
C PRO A 70 25.49 -12.68 3.63
N GLY A 71 25.17 -11.42 3.34
CA GLY A 71 24.40 -10.53 4.17
C GLY A 71 22.96 -10.37 3.71
N ASN A 72 22.10 -9.89 4.60
CA ASN A 72 20.72 -9.57 4.23
C ASN A 72 20.68 -8.25 3.46
N ASN A 73 19.87 -8.18 2.41
CA ASN A 73 19.66 -6.95 1.66
C ASN A 73 18.25 -6.45 1.95
N LEU A 74 18.17 -5.33 2.69
CA LEU A 74 16.91 -4.69 3.05
C LEU A 74 16.52 -3.72 1.93
N ARG A 75 15.29 -3.85 1.42
CA ARG A 75 14.64 -2.83 0.60
C ARG A 75 13.40 -2.35 1.33
N PHE A 76 13.29 -1.06 1.59
CA PHE A 76 12.17 -0.51 2.34
C PHE A 76 11.66 0.80 1.78
N SER A 77 10.41 1.14 2.10
CA SER A 77 9.75 2.36 1.66
C SER A 77 8.70 2.78 2.68
N VAL A 78 8.45 4.09 2.79
CA VAL A 78 7.38 4.63 3.63
C VAL A 78 6.27 5.20 2.78
N TYR A 79 5.05 4.77 3.05
CA TYR A 79 3.83 5.20 2.40
C TYR A 79 2.99 6.08 3.33
N ASP A 80 2.54 7.22 2.83
CA ASP A 80 1.52 8.03 3.47
C ASP A 80 0.14 7.43 3.17
N VAL A 81 -0.55 6.97 4.20
CA VAL A 81 -1.84 6.28 4.06
C VAL A 81 -2.95 7.26 3.65
N LEU A 82 -2.90 8.51 4.13
CA LEU A 82 -3.93 9.51 3.89
C LEU A 82 -3.73 10.15 2.52
N GLU A 83 -2.51 10.56 2.21
CA GLU A 83 -2.17 11.22 0.95
C GLU A 83 -1.92 10.23 -0.19
N ARG A 84 -1.92 8.93 0.12
CA ARG A 84 -1.73 7.83 -0.82
C ARG A 84 -0.46 7.96 -1.66
N LYS A 85 0.64 8.41 -1.05
CA LYS A 85 1.92 8.69 -1.73
C LYS A 85 3.12 8.05 -1.03
N TRP A 86 4.13 7.68 -1.81
CA TRP A 86 5.42 7.23 -1.26
C TRP A 86 6.24 8.45 -0.82
N LEU A 87 6.71 8.43 0.43
CA LEU A 87 7.49 9.53 1.02
C LEU A 87 8.99 9.24 0.97
N TYR A 88 9.37 8.00 1.23
CA TYR A 88 10.76 7.59 1.39
C TYR A 88 11.00 6.20 0.81
N SER A 89 12.19 5.93 0.29
CA SER A 89 12.58 4.63 -0.23
C SER A 89 14.10 4.48 -0.17
N GLU A 90 14.56 3.33 0.29
CA GLU A 90 15.99 3.03 0.36
C GLU A 90 16.25 1.52 0.27
N GLN A 91 17.46 1.18 -0.15
CA GLN A 91 18.00 -0.17 -0.12
C GLN A 91 19.32 -0.16 0.66
N LYS A 92 19.51 -1.14 1.55
CA LYS A 92 20.66 -1.19 2.43
C LYS A 92 21.09 -2.63 2.75
N TYR A 93 22.40 -2.85 2.69
CA TYR A 93 23.01 -4.14 3.00
C TYR A 93 23.24 -4.29 4.51
N ASN A 94 23.08 -5.52 5.02
CA ASN A 94 23.23 -5.86 6.42
C ASN A 94 22.44 -4.97 7.38
N ALA A 95 21.19 -4.65 7.00
CA ALA A 95 20.39 -3.68 7.70
C ALA A 95 19.02 -4.21 8.16
N THR A 96 18.49 -3.57 9.19
CA THR A 96 17.09 -3.67 9.64
C THR A 96 16.53 -2.26 9.82
N VAL A 97 15.20 -2.16 9.81
CA VAL A 97 14.48 -0.89 9.95
C VAL A 97 13.27 -1.10 10.85
N GLU A 98 13.01 -0.15 11.73
CA GLU A 98 11.87 -0.17 12.65
C GLU A 98 11.38 1.25 12.98
N TRP A 99 10.14 1.37 13.43
CA TRP A 99 9.61 2.61 13.97
C TRP A 99 10.19 2.89 15.36
N GLN A 100 10.83 4.05 15.53
CA GLN A 100 11.15 4.57 16.87
C GLN A 100 9.99 5.32 17.50
N SER A 101 9.22 6.00 16.66
CA SER A 101 8.10 6.86 17.03
C SER A 101 7.10 6.90 15.87
N SER A 102 6.05 7.69 16.00
CA SER A 102 5.05 7.88 14.95
C SER A 102 5.62 8.48 13.65
N THR A 103 6.80 9.09 13.64
CA THR A 103 7.40 9.70 12.44
C THR A 103 8.86 9.33 12.22
N ILE A 104 9.54 8.78 13.22
CA ILE A 104 10.97 8.49 13.15
C ILE A 104 11.18 7.01 12.87
N LEU A 105 11.93 6.72 11.80
CA LEU A 105 12.50 5.40 11.57
C LEU A 105 13.92 5.33 12.13
N VAL A 106 14.27 4.18 12.71
CA VAL A 106 15.65 3.82 13.02
C VAL A 106 16.12 2.79 12.00
N ILE A 107 17.28 3.04 11.41
CA ILE A 107 17.95 2.10 10.54
C ILE A 107 19.17 1.58 11.29
N HIS A 108 19.19 0.27 11.49
CA HIS A 108 20.34 -0.44 12.04
C HIS A 108 21.12 -1.04 10.88
N SER A 109 22.44 -0.94 10.91
CA SER A 109 23.29 -1.62 9.94
C SER A 109 24.58 -2.07 10.61
N LYS A 110 25.12 -3.21 10.16
CA LYS A 110 26.44 -3.66 10.63
C LYS A 110 27.53 -2.94 9.82
N PRO A 111 28.38 -2.11 10.45
CA PRO A 111 29.58 -1.61 9.78
C PRO A 111 30.53 -2.77 9.47
N GLY A 112 31.44 -2.57 8.52
CA GLY A 112 32.43 -3.60 8.12
C GLY A 112 33.37 -4.06 9.24
N MET A 113 33.39 -3.38 10.41
CA MET A 113 34.09 -3.84 11.61
C MET A 113 33.09 -4.40 12.61
N ILE A 114 33.18 -5.71 12.86
CA ILE A 114 32.32 -6.46 13.76
C ILE A 114 32.98 -6.49 15.14
N SER A 115 32.28 -6.05 16.19
CA SER A 115 32.73 -6.29 17.56
C SER A 115 32.70 -7.79 17.86
N ASN A 116 33.64 -8.31 18.66
CA ASN A 116 33.57 -9.71 19.10
C ASN A 116 32.35 -9.99 20.00
N ASP A 117 31.65 -8.95 20.47
CA ASP A 117 30.39 -9.07 21.19
C ASP A 117 29.19 -9.00 20.22
N PRO A 118 28.44 -10.10 20.03
CA PRO A 118 27.26 -10.15 19.16
C PRO A 118 26.18 -9.15 19.55
N ASN A 119 25.97 -8.90 20.85
CA ASN A 119 24.93 -7.99 21.34
C ASN A 119 25.22 -6.54 20.96
N THR A 120 26.50 -6.17 20.92
CA THR A 120 26.93 -4.84 20.53
C THR A 120 26.65 -4.59 19.04
N ASN A 121 26.74 -5.62 18.19
CA ASN A 121 26.54 -5.50 16.75
C ASN A 121 25.06 -5.48 16.32
N GLU A 122 24.17 -6.10 17.09
CA GLU A 122 22.73 -6.14 16.79
C GLU A 122 22.02 -4.80 17.06
N LYS A 123 22.60 -3.96 17.92
CA LYS A 123 22.01 -2.68 18.35
C LYS A 123 22.67 -1.45 17.76
N MET A 124 23.61 -1.60 16.81
CA MET A 124 24.24 -0.45 16.16
C MET A 124 23.22 0.29 15.30
N ILE A 125 22.84 1.48 15.76
CA ILE A 125 22.06 2.45 14.97
C ILE A 125 23.03 3.06 13.95
N ASP A 126 22.67 2.99 12.68
CA ASP A 126 23.39 3.70 11.63
C ASP A 126 22.92 5.15 11.59
N TYR A 127 21.62 5.37 11.38
CA TYR A 127 20.99 6.69 11.38
C TYR A 127 19.49 6.59 11.66
N LYS A 128 18.89 7.77 11.79
CA LYS A 128 17.45 7.97 11.96
C LYS A 128 16.93 8.89 10.87
N VAL A 129 15.69 8.68 10.48
CA VAL A 129 15.01 9.50 9.47
C VAL A 129 13.68 9.96 10.04
N ASP A 130 13.44 11.27 10.07
CA ASP A 130 12.11 11.81 10.34
C ASP A 130 11.33 11.89 9.03
N ILE A 131 10.27 11.12 8.92
CA ILE A 131 9.45 11.04 7.71
C ILE A 131 8.68 12.34 7.45
N GLN A 132 8.50 13.19 8.46
CA GLN A 132 7.85 14.50 8.26
C GLN A 132 8.62 15.38 7.28
N ASP A 133 9.96 15.26 7.23
CA ASP A 133 10.81 16.03 6.32
C ASP A 133 10.52 15.73 4.83
N TYR A 134 9.80 14.64 4.55
CA TYR A 134 9.44 14.17 3.22
C TYR A 134 7.99 14.45 2.84
N LYS A 135 7.18 15.04 3.75
CA LYS A 135 5.83 15.51 3.44
C LYS A 135 5.89 16.89 2.79
N LYS A 136 6.06 16.92 1.46
CA LYS A 136 5.93 18.13 0.64
C LYS A 136 4.57 18.23 -0.02
#